data_AF-A0AAE0BVR2-F1
#
_entry.id   AF-A0AAE0BVR2-F1
#
_cell.length_a   1.000
_cell.length_b   1.000
_cell.length_c   1.000
_cell.angle_alpha   90.00
_cell.angle_beta   90.00
_cell.angle_gamma   90.00
#
_symmetry.space_group_name_H-M   'P 1'
#
loop_
_entity.id
_entity.type
_entity.pdbx_description
1 polymer ?
#
loop_
_entity_poly.entity_id
_entity_poly.type
_entity_poly.pdbx_seq_one_letter_code
_entity_poly.pdbx_strand_id
1 'polypeptide(L)'
;MAARIFRSVASVAGQAQSRSFAAKAAPEADIVGTIFKQQQQKFRALLAETDKLQLPLSGEPAEVKAYVASMDKIKTKVGIPPVQKRMESAIKFTYGIAPDMRSFLQAESALRADMGVPDTLGTEEKLAAALDKVEKSIGGPLLKTDAKGMAAFKKEVAAIEKSLALPSMAKIEEGFKLEEATAMVEDIKNKAIQDMEMAKRRDGLEFITIDPASIKV
;
A
#
# COMPACT_ATOMS: atom_id res chain seq x y z
N MET A 1 -76.46 56.11 -12.22
CA MET A 1 -75.37 56.12 -13.22
C MET A 1 -74.54 54.86 -13.02
N ALA A 2 -74.37 53.98 -14.00
CA ALA A 2 -73.58 54.11 -15.24
C ALA A 2 -72.06 54.10 -14.94
N ALA A 3 -71.20 53.28 -15.56
CA ALA A 3 -71.38 52.36 -16.69
C ALA A 3 -70.59 51.02 -16.56
N ARG A 4 -70.41 50.27 -17.66
CA ARG A 4 -69.86 48.89 -17.78
C ARG A 4 -68.62 48.86 -18.70
N ILE A 5 -67.83 47.76 -18.65
CA ILE A 5 -66.95 47.23 -19.75
C ILE A 5 -65.67 48.07 -20.04
N PHE A 6 -64.45 47.55 -20.31
CA PHE A 6 -63.79 46.22 -20.40
C PHE A 6 -62.27 46.40 -20.04
N ARG A 7 -61.32 45.44 -20.14
CA ARG A 7 -61.21 44.01 -19.70
C ARG A 7 -59.97 43.32 -20.34
N SER A 8 -58.77 43.48 -19.75
CA SER A 8 -57.57 42.68 -20.08
C SER A 8 -56.80 42.37 -18.78
N VAL A 9 -56.89 41.18 -18.17
CA VAL A 9 -56.40 39.86 -18.63
C VAL A 9 -54.87 39.85 -18.81
N ALA A 10 -54.18 39.58 -17.70
CA ALA A 10 -52.87 38.94 -17.66
C ALA A 10 -52.82 38.10 -16.37
N SER A 11 -52.52 36.79 -16.49
CA SER A 11 -52.63 35.84 -15.37
C SER A 11 -51.40 34.93 -15.29
N VAL A 12 -50.76 34.89 -14.13
CA VAL A 12 -49.90 33.77 -13.71
C VAL A 12 -50.21 33.46 -12.24
N ALA A 13 -50.14 32.18 -11.88
CA ALA A 13 -50.26 31.70 -10.50
C ALA A 13 -49.25 32.40 -9.55
N GLY A 14 -49.50 32.56 -8.26
CA GLY A 14 -50.34 31.73 -7.39
C GLY A 14 -49.43 30.84 -6.56
N GLN A 15 -49.19 31.23 -5.30
CA GLN A 15 -48.12 30.68 -4.45
C GLN A 15 -48.41 29.24 -4.01
N ALA A 16 -47.86 28.26 -4.73
CA ALA A 16 -47.78 26.88 -4.25
C ALA A 16 -46.64 26.75 -3.22
N GLN A 17 -46.98 26.71 -1.93
CA GLN A 17 -46.02 26.47 -0.86
C GLN A 17 -45.51 25.01 -0.90
N SER A 18 -44.37 24.78 -1.55
CA SER A 18 -43.65 23.51 -1.49
C SER A 18 -43.09 23.28 -0.08
N ARG A 19 -43.40 22.13 0.51
CA ARG A 19 -43.08 21.84 1.92
C ARG A 19 -41.59 21.58 2.11
N SER A 20 -40.97 22.30 3.04
CA SER A 20 -39.53 22.27 3.31
C SER A 20 -39.08 21.00 4.05
N PHE A 21 -39.00 19.87 3.34
CA PHE A 21 -38.42 18.60 3.85
C PHE A 21 -36.87 18.60 3.85
N ALA A 22 -36.25 19.73 4.23
CA ALA A 22 -34.80 19.93 4.28
C ALA A 22 -34.28 20.21 5.70
N ALA A 23 -35.07 19.91 6.74
CA ALA A 23 -34.65 20.00 8.13
C ALA A 23 -34.10 18.64 8.60
N LYS A 24 -32.82 18.62 9.04
CA LYS A 24 -32.05 17.41 9.42
C LYS A 24 -31.77 16.41 8.29
N ALA A 25 -31.06 16.87 7.26
CA ALA A 25 -29.81 16.16 6.98
C ALA A 25 -28.80 16.60 8.05
N ALA A 26 -28.12 15.65 8.71
CA ALA A 26 -26.86 15.99 9.36
C ALA A 26 -25.85 16.33 8.25
N PRO A 27 -24.87 17.23 8.47
CA PRO A 27 -23.77 17.37 7.51
C PRO A 27 -23.09 16.01 7.38
N GLU A 28 -23.06 15.46 6.17
CA GLU A 28 -22.31 14.23 5.91
C GLU A 28 -20.87 14.47 6.34
N ALA A 29 -20.37 13.61 7.24
CA ALA A 29 -19.00 13.73 7.70
C ALA A 29 -18.08 13.56 6.49
N ASP A 30 -17.17 14.51 6.25
CA ASP A 30 -16.15 14.45 5.22
C ASP A 30 -15.15 13.33 5.55
N ILE A 31 -15.54 12.08 5.30
CA ILE A 31 -14.76 10.87 5.58
C ILE A 31 -13.47 10.90 4.75
N VAL A 32 -13.54 11.35 3.49
CA VAL A 32 -12.39 11.41 2.58
C VAL A 32 -11.35 12.40 3.09
N GLY A 33 -11.74 13.66 3.35
CA GLY A 33 -10.84 14.67 3.89
C GLY A 33 -10.41 14.39 5.33
N THR A 34 -11.21 13.68 6.13
CA THR A 34 -10.81 13.20 7.47
C THR A 34 -9.71 12.14 7.36
N ILE A 35 -9.88 11.13 6.51
CA ILE A 35 -8.86 10.10 6.25
C ILE A 35 -7.59 10.75 5.67
N PHE A 36 -7.73 11.66 4.70
CA PHE A 36 -6.59 12.37 4.11
C PHE A 36 -5.80 13.17 5.16
N LYS A 37 -6.48 13.93 6.03
CA LYS A 37 -5.86 14.67 7.14
C LYS A 37 -5.13 13.73 8.11
N GLN A 38 -5.74 12.59 8.47
CA GLN A 38 -5.10 11.59 9.33
C GLN A 38 -3.84 10.98 8.69
N GLN A 39 -3.89 10.62 7.40
CA GLN A 39 -2.73 10.09 6.69
C GLN A 39 -1.61 11.14 6.56
N GLN A 40 -1.96 12.40 6.24
CA GLN A 40 -0.99 13.49 6.17
C GLN A 40 -0.36 13.79 7.53
N GLN A 41 -1.11 13.71 8.63
CA GLN A 41 -0.59 13.82 9.99
C GLN A 41 0.42 12.71 10.30
N LYS A 42 0.08 11.44 10.01
CA LYS A 42 0.99 10.30 10.20
C LYS A 42 2.26 10.41 9.36
N PHE A 43 2.14 10.85 8.11
CA PHE A 43 3.29 11.04 7.22
C PHE A 43 4.25 12.15 7.72
N ARG A 44 3.70 13.31 8.13
CA ARG A 44 4.51 14.39 8.72
C ARG A 44 5.16 13.96 10.05
N ALA A 45 4.45 13.20 10.87
CA ALA A 45 4.98 12.67 12.13
C ALA A 45 6.05 11.58 11.91
N LEU A 46 5.94 10.78 10.84
CA LEU A 46 6.99 9.84 10.43
C LEU A 46 8.26 10.60 10.07
N LEU A 47 8.19 11.53 9.11
CA LEU A 47 9.34 12.33 8.66
C LEU A 47 10.05 13.02 9.84
N ALA A 48 9.29 13.77 10.65
CA ALA A 48 9.83 14.52 11.79
C ALA A 48 10.42 13.66 12.93
N GLU A 49 10.31 12.33 12.86
CA GLU A 49 11.01 11.39 13.73
C GLU A 49 12.14 10.64 12.99
N THR A 50 11.99 10.33 11.70
CA THR A 50 13.04 9.70 10.90
C THR A 50 14.20 10.63 10.60
N ASP A 51 13.96 11.94 10.48
CA ASP A 51 15.00 12.98 10.30
C ASP A 51 15.98 13.05 11.50
N LYS A 52 15.66 12.39 12.62
CA LYS A 52 16.51 12.28 13.82
C LYS A 52 17.34 10.99 13.86
N LEU A 53 17.10 10.05 12.94
CA LEU A 53 17.86 8.80 12.88
C LEU A 53 19.17 9.02 12.14
N GLN A 54 20.24 8.43 12.66
CA GLN A 54 21.46 8.25 11.90
C GLN A 54 21.24 7.16 10.85
N LEU A 55 21.51 7.48 9.59
CA LEU A 55 21.52 6.50 8.51
C LEU A 55 22.76 5.60 8.68
N PRO A 56 22.62 4.26 8.59
CA PRO A 56 23.73 3.32 8.81
C PRO A 56 24.62 3.23 7.57
N LEU A 57 25.26 4.35 7.20
CA LEU A 57 26.03 4.52 5.96
C LEU A 57 27.33 3.73 5.89
N SER A 58 27.73 3.04 6.96
CA SER A 58 28.73 1.96 6.90
C SER A 58 28.22 0.80 6.03
N GLY A 59 26.93 0.44 6.14
CA GLY A 59 26.37 -0.83 5.68
C GLY A 59 26.60 -2.01 6.63
N GLU A 60 27.17 -1.79 7.82
CA GLU A 60 27.43 -2.86 8.78
C GLU A 60 26.10 -3.53 9.25
N PRO A 61 25.99 -4.88 9.22
CA PRO A 61 24.73 -5.56 9.53
C PRO A 61 24.16 -5.25 10.93
N ALA A 62 25.01 -4.88 11.89
CA ALA A 62 24.59 -4.44 13.22
C ALA A 62 23.92 -3.05 13.19
N GLU A 63 24.46 -2.11 12.42
CA GLU A 63 23.91 -0.75 12.28
C GLU A 63 22.60 -0.77 11.47
N VAL A 64 22.53 -1.56 10.39
CA VAL A 64 21.28 -1.76 9.63
C VAL A 64 20.18 -2.35 10.51
N LYS A 65 20.50 -3.34 11.36
CA LYS A 65 19.56 -3.90 12.35
C LYS A 65 19.13 -2.87 13.40
N ALA A 66 20.03 -2.03 13.90
CA ALA A 66 19.70 -0.97 14.85
C ALA A 66 18.81 0.12 14.23
N TYR A 67 19.05 0.47 12.96
CA TYR A 67 18.21 1.39 12.18
C TYR A 67 16.81 0.80 11.95
N VAL A 68 16.69 -0.45 11.49
CA VAL A 68 15.39 -1.15 11.35
C VAL A 68 14.61 -1.17 12.66
N ALA A 69 15.25 -1.55 13.77
CA ALA A 69 14.61 -1.57 15.08
C ALA A 69 14.20 -0.18 15.61
N SER A 70 14.82 0.89 15.09
CA SER A 70 14.45 2.28 15.40
C SER A 70 13.31 2.77 14.51
N MET A 71 13.36 2.45 13.22
CA MET A 71 12.31 2.70 12.23
C MET A 71 11.00 2.02 12.60
N ASP A 72 11.02 0.77 13.07
CA ASP A 72 9.84 0.05 13.55
C ASP A 72 9.21 0.69 14.80
N LYS A 73 10.04 1.20 15.72
CA LYS A 73 9.55 1.96 16.90
C LYS A 73 8.86 3.24 16.45
N ILE A 74 9.40 3.96 15.46
CA ILE A 74 8.76 5.16 14.90
C ILE A 74 7.45 4.78 14.18
N LYS A 75 7.49 3.84 13.22
CA LYS A 75 6.31 3.33 12.49
C LYS A 75 5.18 2.96 13.47
N THR A 76 5.51 2.26 14.56
CA THR A 76 4.58 1.92 15.65
C THR A 76 4.08 3.16 16.41
N LYS A 77 4.97 4.07 16.84
CA LYS A 77 4.64 5.29 17.59
C LYS A 77 3.66 6.21 16.83
N VAL A 78 3.82 6.34 15.51
CA VAL A 78 2.93 7.15 14.66
C VAL A 78 1.70 6.37 14.16
N GLY A 79 1.49 5.14 14.62
CA GLY A 79 0.34 4.31 14.26
C GLY A 79 0.29 3.90 12.79
N ILE A 80 1.46 3.70 12.16
CA ILE A 80 1.58 3.08 10.83
C ILE A 80 1.68 1.56 11.03
N PRO A 81 0.71 0.75 10.53
CA PRO A 81 0.76 -0.69 10.69
C PRO A 81 1.89 -1.33 9.86
N PRO A 82 2.46 -2.45 10.34
CA PRO A 82 3.49 -3.20 9.61
C PRO A 82 3.00 -3.68 8.25
N VAL A 83 3.93 -3.97 7.34
CA VAL A 83 3.64 -4.38 5.95
C VAL A 83 2.66 -5.55 5.93
N GLN A 84 2.92 -6.60 6.72
CA GLN A 84 2.04 -7.77 6.85
C GLN A 84 0.58 -7.38 7.16
N LYS A 85 0.35 -6.47 8.12
CA LYS A 85 -1.01 -6.06 8.51
C LYS A 85 -1.71 -5.22 7.45
N ARG A 86 -0.96 -4.51 6.60
CA ARG A 86 -1.51 -3.83 5.40
C ARG A 86 -1.90 -4.85 4.33
N MET A 87 -1.05 -5.84 4.06
CA MET A 87 -1.34 -6.93 3.10
C MET A 87 -2.53 -7.79 3.53
N GLU A 88 -2.57 -8.24 4.79
CA GLU A 88 -3.71 -8.96 5.38
C GLU A 88 -5.02 -8.19 5.22
N SER A 89 -4.99 -6.87 5.40
CA SER A 89 -6.18 -6.01 5.28
C SER A 89 -6.67 -5.91 3.84
N ALA A 90 -5.75 -5.78 2.87
CA ALA A 90 -6.08 -5.73 1.45
C ALA A 90 -6.63 -7.08 0.96
N ILE A 91 -5.93 -8.19 1.23
CA ILE A 91 -6.37 -9.55 0.86
C ILE A 91 -7.73 -9.87 1.50
N LYS A 92 -7.95 -9.50 2.77
CA LYS A 92 -9.25 -9.68 3.44
C LYS A 92 -10.37 -8.84 2.82
N PHE A 93 -10.08 -7.63 2.32
CA PHE A 93 -11.05 -6.82 1.60
C PHE A 93 -11.43 -7.48 0.26
N THR A 94 -10.42 -7.90 -0.53
CA THR A 94 -10.61 -8.64 -1.79
C THR A 94 -11.41 -9.93 -1.58
N TYR A 95 -11.10 -10.71 -0.54
CA TYR A 95 -11.86 -11.90 -0.14
C TYR A 95 -13.29 -11.56 0.28
N GLY A 96 -13.52 -10.39 0.89
CA GLY A 96 -14.84 -9.91 1.27
C GLY A 96 -15.74 -9.70 0.04
N ILE A 97 -15.24 -8.96 -0.96
CA ILE A 97 -16.02 -8.53 -2.13
C ILE A 97 -16.16 -9.59 -3.25
N ALA A 98 -15.19 -10.52 -3.39
CA ALA A 98 -15.26 -11.56 -4.42
C ALA A 98 -16.46 -12.50 -4.22
N PRO A 99 -17.26 -12.85 -5.25
CA PRO A 99 -18.43 -13.73 -5.08
C PRO A 99 -18.04 -15.17 -4.72
N ASP A 100 -16.98 -15.69 -5.34
CA ASP A 100 -16.49 -17.07 -5.24
C ASP A 100 -14.95 -17.10 -5.12
N MET A 101 -14.40 -18.29 -4.92
CA MET A 101 -12.96 -18.48 -4.77
C MET A 101 -12.15 -18.23 -6.04
N ARG A 102 -12.72 -18.39 -7.24
CA ARG A 102 -11.99 -18.17 -8.50
C ARG A 102 -11.81 -16.68 -8.76
N SER A 103 -12.89 -15.92 -8.57
CA SER A 103 -12.91 -14.47 -8.56
C SER A 103 -11.98 -13.89 -7.50
N PHE A 104 -11.88 -14.53 -6.32
CA PHE A 104 -10.93 -14.14 -5.29
C PHE A 104 -9.47 -14.32 -5.74
N LEU A 105 -9.09 -15.50 -6.25
CA LEU A 105 -7.72 -15.75 -6.71
C LEU A 105 -7.32 -14.82 -7.88
N GLN A 106 -8.25 -14.53 -8.80
CA GLN A 106 -8.01 -13.58 -9.89
C GLN A 106 -7.79 -12.15 -9.38
N ALA A 107 -8.57 -11.70 -8.40
CA ALA A 107 -8.42 -10.38 -7.82
C ALA A 107 -7.23 -10.26 -6.85
N GLU A 108 -6.78 -11.37 -6.25
CA GLU A 108 -5.56 -11.44 -5.43
C GLU A 108 -4.30 -11.44 -6.31
N SER A 109 -4.32 -12.16 -7.45
CA SER A 109 -3.32 -12.07 -8.51
C SER A 109 -3.16 -10.65 -9.07
N ALA A 110 -4.28 -9.98 -9.36
CA ALA A 110 -4.26 -8.57 -9.78
C ALA A 110 -3.68 -7.65 -8.69
N LEU A 111 -4.10 -7.82 -7.43
CA LEU A 111 -3.58 -7.06 -6.29
C LEU A 111 -2.07 -7.25 -6.10
N ARG A 112 -1.55 -8.48 -6.28
CA ARG A 112 -0.12 -8.81 -6.26
C ARG A 112 0.63 -8.05 -7.36
N ALA A 113 0.08 -8.04 -8.57
CA ALA A 113 0.67 -7.32 -9.72
C ALA A 113 0.66 -5.79 -9.53
N ASP A 114 -0.44 -5.22 -9.05
CA ASP A 114 -0.56 -3.78 -8.71
C ASP A 114 0.42 -3.35 -7.60
N MET A 115 0.78 -4.28 -6.70
CA MET A 115 1.79 -4.09 -5.66
C MET A 115 3.24 -4.34 -6.14
N GLY A 116 3.45 -4.73 -7.41
CA GLY A 116 4.77 -4.98 -7.98
C GLY A 116 5.47 -6.24 -7.46
N VAL A 117 4.76 -7.14 -6.77
CA VAL A 117 5.34 -8.34 -6.14
C VAL A 117 5.38 -9.48 -7.18
N PRO A 118 6.53 -10.05 -7.56
CA PRO A 118 6.58 -11.17 -8.51
C PRO A 118 6.20 -12.51 -7.88
N ASP A 119 5.42 -13.35 -8.58
CA ASP A 119 5.17 -14.75 -8.18
C ASP A 119 6.36 -15.66 -8.53
N THR A 120 7.47 -15.51 -7.80
CA THR A 120 8.70 -16.29 -8.00
C THR A 120 8.56 -17.76 -7.60
N LEU A 121 7.47 -18.14 -6.93
CA LEU A 121 7.21 -19.49 -6.45
C LEU A 121 6.16 -20.26 -7.28
N GLY A 122 5.52 -19.60 -8.26
CA GLY A 122 4.42 -20.17 -9.04
C GLY A 122 3.21 -20.53 -8.17
N THR A 123 2.94 -19.71 -7.15
CA THR A 123 1.80 -19.86 -6.24
C THR A 123 0.46 -19.71 -6.95
N GLU A 124 0.34 -18.83 -7.94
CA GLU A 124 -0.91 -18.60 -8.68
C GLU A 124 -1.36 -19.84 -9.44
N GLU A 125 -0.44 -20.46 -10.19
CA GLU A 125 -0.71 -21.70 -10.93
C GLU A 125 -1.09 -22.85 -9.98
N LYS A 126 -0.39 -22.97 -8.84
CA LYS A 126 -0.66 -24.02 -7.84
C LYS A 126 -2.02 -23.84 -7.18
N LEU A 127 -2.38 -22.62 -6.81
CA LEU A 127 -3.69 -22.28 -6.23
C LEU A 127 -4.82 -22.46 -7.25
N ALA A 128 -4.61 -22.07 -8.51
CA ALA A 128 -5.56 -22.30 -9.60
C ALA A 128 -5.78 -23.80 -9.86
N ALA A 129 -4.71 -24.60 -9.91
CA ALA A 129 -4.80 -26.06 -10.09
C ALA A 129 -5.48 -26.77 -8.91
N ALA A 130 -5.22 -26.32 -7.68
CA ALA A 130 -5.92 -26.78 -6.47
C ALA A 130 -7.42 -26.43 -6.51
N LEU A 131 -7.78 -25.23 -6.97
CA LEU A 131 -9.16 -24.81 -7.10
C LEU A 131 -9.90 -25.60 -8.19
N ASP A 132 -9.26 -25.76 -9.36
CA ASP A 132 -9.73 -26.60 -10.47
C ASP A 132 -10.12 -28.00 -10.01
N LYS A 133 -9.27 -28.63 -9.20
CA LYS A 133 -9.49 -29.98 -8.65
C LYS A 133 -10.72 -30.04 -7.74
N VAL A 134 -10.94 -29.02 -6.91
CA VAL A 134 -12.12 -28.95 -6.03
C VAL A 134 -13.39 -28.67 -6.84
N GLU A 135 -13.37 -27.68 -7.73
CA GLU A 135 -14.53 -27.28 -8.55
C GLU A 135 -15.00 -28.41 -9.48
N LYS A 136 -14.06 -29.18 -10.05
CA LYS A 136 -14.36 -30.43 -10.79
C LYS A 136 -15.02 -31.51 -9.92
N SER A 137 -14.75 -31.53 -8.61
CA SER A 137 -15.35 -32.50 -7.68
C SER A 137 -16.73 -32.10 -7.14
N ILE A 138 -17.03 -30.80 -7.06
CA ILE A 138 -18.36 -30.29 -6.66
C ILE A 138 -19.28 -29.96 -7.84
N GLY A 139 -18.76 -29.96 -9.07
CA GLY A 139 -19.53 -29.74 -10.30
C GLY A 139 -19.82 -28.27 -10.61
N GLY A 140 -19.08 -27.32 -10.04
CA GLY A 140 -19.30 -25.89 -10.22
C GLY A 140 -18.34 -25.00 -9.42
N PRO A 141 -18.51 -23.66 -9.45
CA PRO A 141 -17.65 -22.72 -8.76
C PRO A 141 -17.66 -22.90 -7.23
N LEU A 142 -16.50 -22.74 -6.59
CA LEU A 142 -16.37 -22.88 -5.15
C LEU A 142 -16.84 -21.60 -4.45
N LEU A 143 -18.09 -21.63 -3.97
CA LEU A 143 -18.68 -20.57 -3.16
C LEU A 143 -18.05 -20.52 -1.75
N LYS A 144 -17.83 -19.31 -1.24
CA LYS A 144 -17.26 -19.07 0.11
C LYS A 144 -18.11 -19.68 1.25
N THR A 145 -19.37 -20.00 0.98
CA THR A 145 -20.31 -20.63 1.91
C THR A 145 -20.31 -22.16 1.88
N ASP A 146 -19.68 -22.82 0.90
CA ASP A 146 -19.57 -24.29 0.90
C ASP A 146 -18.47 -24.74 1.88
N ALA A 147 -18.91 -25.11 3.08
CA ALA A 147 -18.02 -25.64 4.11
C ALA A 147 -17.28 -26.93 3.71
N LYS A 148 -17.81 -27.74 2.78
CA LYS A 148 -17.16 -28.98 2.33
C LYS A 148 -16.10 -28.69 1.27
N GLY A 149 -16.46 -27.97 0.21
CA GLY A 149 -15.52 -27.52 -0.81
C GLY A 149 -14.40 -26.65 -0.25
N MET A 150 -14.71 -25.71 0.67
CA MET A 150 -13.69 -24.91 1.35
C MET A 150 -12.77 -25.75 2.25
N ALA A 151 -13.28 -26.83 2.86
CA ALA A 151 -12.45 -27.77 3.62
C ALA A 151 -11.60 -28.68 2.73
N ALA A 152 -12.03 -28.97 1.50
CA ALA A 152 -11.20 -29.63 0.49
C ALA A 152 -10.10 -28.70 -0.02
N PHE A 153 -10.45 -27.48 -0.45
CA PHE A 153 -9.49 -26.48 -0.94
C PHE A 153 -8.40 -26.17 0.09
N LYS A 154 -8.75 -25.98 1.37
CA LYS A 154 -7.77 -25.77 2.44
C LYS A 154 -6.77 -26.93 2.62
N LYS A 155 -7.13 -28.17 2.27
CA LYS A 155 -6.19 -29.31 2.30
C LYS A 155 -5.20 -29.27 1.14
N GLU A 156 -5.66 -28.88 -0.04
CA GLU A 156 -4.78 -28.66 -1.20
C GLU A 156 -3.82 -27.49 -0.94
N VAL A 157 -4.31 -26.37 -0.39
CA VAL A 157 -3.48 -25.23 0.03
C VAL A 157 -2.43 -25.63 1.06
N ALA A 158 -2.80 -26.38 2.11
CA ALA A 158 -1.85 -26.86 3.11
C ALA A 158 -0.79 -27.82 2.53
N ALA A 159 -1.11 -28.55 1.45
CA ALA A 159 -0.12 -29.34 0.71
C ALA A 159 0.83 -28.45 -0.11
N ILE A 160 0.33 -27.37 -0.70
CA ILE A 160 1.15 -26.36 -1.41
C ILE A 160 2.09 -25.65 -0.43
N GLU A 161 1.59 -25.14 0.70
CA GLU A 161 2.38 -24.51 1.77
C GLU A 161 3.54 -25.41 2.22
N LYS A 162 3.26 -26.70 2.42
CA LYS A 162 4.26 -27.71 2.79
C LYS A 162 5.28 -27.98 1.67
N SER A 163 4.85 -27.98 0.41
CA SER A 163 5.76 -28.20 -0.73
C SER A 163 6.69 -27.02 -1.02
N LEU A 164 6.24 -25.79 -0.72
CA LEU A 164 7.01 -24.56 -0.86
C LEU A 164 7.94 -24.29 0.34
N ALA A 165 7.86 -25.10 1.40
CA ALA A 165 8.68 -25.00 2.61
C ALA A 165 8.77 -23.56 3.20
N LEU A 166 7.65 -22.83 3.16
CA LEU A 166 7.62 -21.39 3.42
C LEU A 166 8.18 -21.04 4.81
N PRO A 167 9.04 -20.01 4.92
CA PRO A 167 9.49 -19.50 6.22
C PRO A 167 8.31 -18.90 7.00
N SER A 168 8.42 -18.86 8.33
CA SER A 168 7.39 -18.27 9.18
C SER A 168 7.22 -16.77 8.91
N MET A 169 6.00 -16.26 9.03
CA MET A 169 5.67 -14.84 8.73
C MET A 169 6.57 -13.85 9.48
N ALA A 170 6.97 -14.15 10.72
CA ALA A 170 7.92 -13.32 11.46
C ALA A 170 9.32 -13.24 10.81
N LYS A 171 9.81 -14.34 10.20
CA LYS A 171 11.07 -14.34 9.44
C LYS A 171 10.93 -13.63 8.10
N ILE A 172 9.77 -13.72 7.46
CA ILE A 172 9.46 -12.96 6.24
C ILE A 172 9.46 -11.46 6.55
N GLU A 173 8.81 -11.04 7.65
CA GLU A 173 8.76 -9.63 8.04
C GLU A 173 10.13 -9.10 8.49
N GLU A 174 10.93 -9.87 9.23
CA GLU A 174 12.31 -9.51 9.59
C GLU A 174 13.19 -9.38 8.35
N GLY A 175 13.16 -10.38 7.45
CA GLY A 175 13.92 -10.38 6.20
C GLY A 175 13.58 -9.19 5.31
N PHE A 176 12.29 -8.97 5.04
CA PHE A 176 11.80 -7.84 4.23
C PHE A 176 12.27 -6.49 4.77
N LYS A 177 12.23 -6.27 6.11
CA LYS A 177 12.67 -5.01 6.71
C LYS A 177 14.19 -4.80 6.59
N LEU A 178 14.97 -5.87 6.69
CA LEU A 178 16.42 -5.80 6.51
C LEU A 178 16.79 -5.57 5.04
N GLU A 179 16.06 -6.16 4.11
CA GLU A 179 16.20 -5.93 2.67
C GLU A 179 15.80 -4.49 2.29
N GLU A 180 14.62 -4.01 2.73
CA GLU A 180 14.15 -2.61 2.59
C GLU A 180 15.22 -1.62 3.07
N ALA A 181 15.81 -1.86 4.25
CA ALA A 181 16.83 -0.97 4.82
C ALA A 181 18.21 -1.11 4.16
N THR A 182 18.61 -2.29 3.70
CA THR A 182 19.92 -2.50 3.04
C THR A 182 19.92 -1.83 1.66
N ALA A 183 18.89 -2.07 0.84
CA ALA A 183 18.73 -1.42 -0.46
C ALA A 183 18.69 0.12 -0.33
N MET A 184 17.94 0.64 0.67
CA MET A 184 17.91 2.08 0.97
C MET A 184 19.30 2.66 1.27
N VAL A 185 20.14 1.92 2.01
CA VAL A 185 21.51 2.35 2.33
C VAL A 185 22.42 2.31 1.10
N GLU A 186 22.29 1.28 0.25
CA GLU A 186 23.05 1.16 -0.98
C GLU A 186 22.68 2.26 -1.99
N ASP A 187 21.39 2.55 -2.19
CA ASP A 187 20.94 3.67 -3.03
C ASP A 187 21.46 5.03 -2.54
N ILE A 188 21.42 5.28 -1.23
CA ILE A 188 21.94 6.52 -0.65
C ILE A 188 23.46 6.61 -0.79
N LYS A 189 24.22 5.52 -0.60
CA LYS A 189 25.66 5.45 -0.86
C LYS A 189 25.97 5.74 -2.34
N ASN A 190 25.30 5.04 -3.25
CA ASN A 190 25.52 5.16 -4.69
C ASN A 190 25.23 6.58 -5.18
N LYS A 191 24.14 7.18 -4.71
CA LYS A 191 23.83 8.58 -4.99
C LYS A 191 24.86 9.55 -4.40
N ALA A 192 25.27 9.37 -3.15
CA ALA A 192 26.29 10.23 -2.53
C ALA A 192 27.62 10.18 -3.30
N ILE A 193 28.03 9.01 -3.80
CA ILE A 193 29.21 8.85 -4.66
C ILE A 193 29.04 9.62 -5.98
N GLN A 194 27.88 9.47 -6.66
CA GLN A 194 27.58 10.21 -7.90
C GLN A 194 27.57 11.73 -7.69
N ASP A 195 26.94 12.22 -6.62
CA ASP A 195 26.90 13.64 -6.27
C ASP A 195 28.32 14.17 -5.95
N MET A 196 29.17 13.37 -5.28
CA MET A 196 30.58 13.71 -5.04
C MET A 196 31.43 13.71 -6.32
N GLU A 197 31.21 12.80 -7.28
CA GLU A 197 31.88 12.80 -8.58
C GLU A 197 31.48 14.02 -9.42
N MET A 198 30.18 14.35 -9.46
CA MET A 198 29.69 15.56 -10.13
C MET A 198 30.27 16.84 -9.52
N ALA A 199 30.42 16.90 -8.19
CA ALA A 199 31.09 18.00 -7.51
C ALA A 199 32.59 18.09 -7.88
N LYS A 200 33.33 16.98 -7.84
CA LYS A 200 34.76 16.94 -8.25
C LYS A 200 34.97 17.43 -9.69
N ARG A 201 34.09 17.04 -10.62
CA ARG A 201 34.08 17.50 -12.02
C ARG A 201 33.83 19.00 -12.13
N ARG A 202 32.79 19.50 -11.48
CA ARG A 202 32.42 20.92 -11.46
C ARG A 202 33.53 21.80 -10.90
N ASP A 203 34.20 21.34 -9.85
CA ASP A 203 35.20 22.10 -9.10
C ASP A 203 36.65 21.87 -9.59
N GLY A 204 36.83 21.14 -10.70
CA GLY A 204 38.13 20.91 -11.35
C GLY A 204 39.10 19.97 -10.59
N LEU A 205 38.61 19.27 -9.56
CA LEU A 205 39.43 18.49 -8.63
C LEU A 205 39.89 17.13 -9.18
N GLU A 206 39.52 16.76 -10.40
CA GLU A 206 39.95 15.50 -11.06
C GLU A 206 41.44 15.49 -11.45
N PHE A 207 42.13 16.64 -11.49
CA PHE A 207 43.48 16.76 -12.07
C PHE A 207 44.62 17.02 -11.07
N ILE A 208 44.35 17.07 -9.76
CA ILE A 208 45.38 17.39 -8.75
C ILE A 208 46.20 16.14 -8.37
N THR A 209 47.00 15.67 -9.32
CA THR A 209 48.12 14.75 -9.05
C THR A 209 49.36 15.60 -8.75
N ILE A 210 49.58 15.92 -7.48
CA ILE A 210 50.79 16.64 -7.06
C ILE A 210 51.99 15.71 -7.21
N ASP A 211 52.89 16.01 -8.15
CA ASP A 211 54.23 15.43 -8.17
C ASP A 211 55.03 15.95 -6.95
N PRO A 212 55.44 15.09 -5.99
CA PRO A 212 56.23 15.54 -4.84
C PRO A 212 57.55 16.21 -5.22
N ALA A 213 58.13 15.89 -6.39
CA ALA A 213 59.36 16.52 -6.88
C ALA A 213 59.15 17.95 -7.42
N SER A 214 57.90 18.37 -7.65
CA SER A 214 57.57 19.75 -8.04
C SER A 214 57.57 20.74 -6.87
N ILE A 215 57.52 20.24 -5.62
CA ILE A 215 57.53 21.06 -4.41
C ILE A 215 58.97 21.48 -4.10
N LYS A 216 59.32 22.72 -4.45
CA LYS A 216 60.52 23.39 -3.93
C LYS A 216 60.17 24.14 -2.63
N VAL A 217 61.02 23.92 -1.62
CA VAL A 217 61.09 24.68 -0.36
C VAL A 217 62.09 25.83 -0.55
#